data_AF-A0A0B7BU93-F1
#
_entry.id   AF-A0A0B7BU93-F1
#
_cell.length_a   1.000
_cell.length_b   1.000
_cell.length_c   1.000
_cell.angle_alpha   90.00
_cell.angle_beta   90.00
_cell.angle_gamma   90.00
#
_symmetry.space_group_name_H-M   'P 1'
#
loop_
_entity.id
_entity.type
_entity.pdbx_description
1 polymer ?
#
loop_
_entity_poly.entity_id
_entity_poly.type
_entity_poly.pdbx_seq_one_letter_code
_entity_poly.pdbx_strand_id
1 'polypeptide(L)'
;QLFYTNSKYIDNQIIVNKNETSLSGGDLNQIKKGSDSNNKNVSLYPVLEYLYMNYNILHVLPSRYQICLPNLITLNLEANYIIEILENSFTALKSLKVLILDKMNSGMTKIERLAFNISTLTSLYMSKNKIVFDSADISTQLFEGCSNLKVLSIDNNQLDGLSEDMFEAMLNNTPALKYIYLSSTKMRFIPVKAFSQLKNLEKLYIYVNDITEIPPGA
;
A
#
# COMPACT_ATOMS: atom_id res chain seq x y z
N GLN A 1 -5.04 -18.22 19.25
CA GLN A 1 -3.72 -18.87 19.45
C GLN A 1 -2.74 -18.14 18.56
N LEU A 2 -1.99 -17.20 19.16
CA LEU A 2 -1.10 -16.27 18.47
C LEU A 2 0.24 -16.95 18.20
N PHE A 3 0.64 -17.08 16.93
CA PHE A 3 2.02 -17.41 16.60
C PHE A 3 2.87 -16.14 16.70
N TYR A 4 3.41 -15.90 17.89
CA TYR A 4 4.62 -15.09 18.05
C TYR A 4 5.80 -15.95 17.63
N THR A 5 6.37 -15.69 16.45
CA THR A 5 7.73 -16.15 16.14
C THR A 5 8.70 -15.08 16.60
N ASN A 6 9.47 -15.43 17.63
CA ASN A 6 10.56 -14.67 18.21
C ASN A 6 11.53 -14.15 17.14
N SER A 7 11.60 -12.83 16.93
CA SER A 7 12.79 -12.19 16.39
C SER A 7 13.69 -11.80 17.56
N LYS A 8 14.81 -12.52 17.70
CA LYS A 8 15.91 -12.10 18.57
C LYS A 8 16.55 -10.86 17.95
N TYR A 9 16.52 -9.75 18.69
CA TYR A 9 17.38 -8.59 18.45
C TYR A 9 18.80 -8.95 18.83
N ILE A 10 19.65 -9.27 17.85
CA ILE A 10 21.12 -9.28 17.99
C ILE A 10 21.69 -8.90 16.62
N ASP A 11 22.52 -7.86 16.59
CA ASP A 11 23.49 -7.44 15.56
C ASP A 11 23.28 -7.92 14.11
N ASN A 12 22.98 -6.95 13.23
CA ASN A 12 23.25 -6.91 11.80
C ASN A 12 23.46 -8.27 11.08
N GLN A 13 22.43 -8.67 10.33
CA GLN A 13 22.33 -9.81 9.40
C GLN A 13 21.86 -11.14 10.00
N ILE A 14 20.54 -11.32 10.06
CA ILE A 14 19.91 -12.64 9.97
C ILE A 14 19.52 -12.86 8.50
N ILE A 15 20.45 -13.38 7.69
CA ILE A 15 20.14 -13.91 6.36
C ILE A 15 19.72 -15.37 6.57
N VAL A 16 18.42 -15.64 6.58
CA VAL A 16 17.88 -17.02 6.61
C VAL A 16 17.31 -17.42 5.23
N ASN A 17 17.24 -16.51 4.27
CA ASN A 17 16.90 -16.81 2.87
C ASN A 17 17.58 -15.81 1.93
N LYS A 18 18.21 -16.26 0.83
CA LYS A 18 18.84 -15.34 -0.14
C LYS A 18 17.85 -14.39 -0.83
N ASN A 19 16.57 -14.72 -0.79
CA ASN A 19 15.49 -13.98 -1.45
C ASN A 19 14.73 -13.08 -0.45
N GLU A 20 15.13 -13.05 0.82
CA GLU A 20 14.44 -12.32 1.89
C GLU A 20 15.45 -11.53 2.72
N THR A 21 15.17 -10.25 2.96
CA THR A 21 16.03 -9.42 3.81
C THR A 21 15.21 -8.41 4.61
N SER A 22 15.75 -8.03 5.76
CA SER A 22 15.30 -6.86 6.51
C SER A 22 16.40 -5.82 6.55
N LEU A 23 16.06 -4.58 6.24
CA LEU A 23 16.97 -3.45 6.31
C LEU A 23 16.54 -2.54 7.44
N SER A 24 17.50 -2.07 8.23
CA SER A 24 17.29 -1.12 9.30
C SER A 24 17.77 0.28 8.90
N GLY A 25 17.23 1.30 9.58
CA GLY A 25 17.56 2.70 9.35
C GLY A 25 16.67 3.39 8.32
N GLY A 26 16.84 4.71 8.17
CA GLY A 26 16.04 5.54 7.25
C GLY A 26 16.62 5.68 5.86
N ASP A 27 17.74 5.02 5.58
CA ASP A 27 18.47 5.25 4.34
C ASP A 27 18.21 4.15 3.31
N LEU A 28 17.44 4.52 2.28
CA LEU A 28 17.16 3.68 1.11
C LEU A 28 18.28 3.67 0.07
N ASN A 29 19.40 4.33 0.34
CA ASN A 29 20.65 4.11 -0.41
C ASN A 29 21.01 2.62 -0.46
N GLN A 30 20.61 1.86 0.55
CA GLN A 30 20.82 0.41 0.63
C GLN A 30 20.12 -0.37 -0.48
N ILE A 31 19.08 0.17 -1.13
CA ILE A 31 18.35 -0.50 -2.23
C ILE A 31 18.50 0.23 -3.57
N LYS A 32 19.47 1.15 -3.67
CA LYS A 32 19.74 1.87 -4.92
C LYS A 32 20.20 0.91 -6.00
N LYS A 33 19.80 1.21 -7.24
CA LYS A 33 20.33 0.58 -8.45
C LYS A 33 21.85 0.76 -8.50
N GLY A 34 22.55 -0.29 -8.89
CA GLY A 34 23.95 -0.23 -9.29
C GLY A 34 24.09 0.12 -10.78
N SER A 35 25.33 0.29 -11.22
CA SER A 35 25.71 0.41 -12.63
C SER A 35 26.69 -0.70 -12.98
N ASP A 36 26.47 -1.39 -14.11
CA ASP A 36 27.50 -2.28 -14.67
C ASP A 36 28.58 -1.50 -15.43
N SER A 37 29.60 -2.22 -15.92
CA SER A 37 30.68 -1.66 -16.73
C SER A 37 30.23 -1.02 -18.05
N ASN A 38 28.98 -1.27 -18.48
CA ASN A 38 28.37 -0.69 -19.67
C ASN A 38 27.36 0.43 -19.32
N ASN A 39 27.37 0.91 -18.09
CA ASN A 39 26.45 1.92 -17.57
C ASN A 39 24.96 1.53 -17.70
N LYS A 40 24.67 0.22 -17.77
CA LYS A 40 23.31 -0.30 -17.64
C LYS A 40 22.96 -0.35 -16.16
N ASN A 41 21.75 0.10 -15.84
CA ASN A 41 21.22 0.02 -14.48
C ASN A 41 21.04 -1.45 -14.10
N VAL A 42 21.74 -1.93 -13.07
CA VAL A 42 21.63 -3.31 -12.58
C VAL A 42 21.12 -3.31 -11.14
N SER A 43 20.31 -4.31 -10.79
CA SER A 43 19.89 -4.51 -9.40
C SER A 43 21.06 -5.05 -8.58
N LEU A 44 21.32 -4.45 -7.41
CA LEU A 44 22.25 -5.02 -6.42
C LEU A 44 21.66 -6.24 -5.70
N TYR A 45 20.33 -6.42 -5.78
CA TYR A 45 19.58 -7.50 -5.15
C TYR A 45 18.68 -8.21 -6.17
N PRO A 46 19.26 -8.82 -7.21
CA PRO A 46 18.49 -9.32 -8.37
C PRO A 46 17.58 -10.51 -8.02
N VAL A 47 17.82 -11.20 -6.91
CA VAL A 47 17.02 -12.37 -6.47
C VAL A 47 16.08 -12.05 -5.29
N LEU A 48 16.05 -10.81 -4.81
CA LEU A 48 15.27 -10.44 -3.64
C LEU A 48 13.77 -10.42 -3.98
N GLU A 49 13.00 -11.19 -3.22
CA GLU A 49 11.55 -11.33 -3.32
C GLU A 49 10.81 -10.68 -2.14
N TYR A 50 11.41 -10.66 -0.95
CA TYR A 50 10.78 -10.15 0.27
C TYR A 50 11.70 -9.12 0.94
N LEU A 51 11.22 -7.88 1.05
CA LEU A 51 11.94 -6.78 1.68
C LEU A 51 11.14 -6.20 2.84
N TYR A 52 11.70 -6.34 4.04
CA TYR A 52 11.13 -5.85 5.29
C TYR A 52 11.89 -4.62 5.78
N MET A 53 11.25 -3.46 5.67
CA MET A 53 11.75 -2.17 6.15
C MET A 53 10.79 -1.54 7.16
N ASN A 54 9.99 -2.36 7.84
CA ASN A 54 9.08 -1.93 8.88
C ASN A 54 9.81 -1.45 10.15
N TYR A 55 9.17 -0.54 10.90
CA TYR A 55 9.71 0.07 12.12
C TYR A 55 11.03 0.80 11.92
N ASN A 56 11.17 1.48 10.78
CA ASN A 56 12.31 2.32 10.45
C ASN A 56 11.97 3.81 10.52
N ILE A 57 12.97 4.64 10.25
CA ILE A 57 12.87 6.11 10.27
C ILE A 57 12.74 6.69 8.86
N LEU A 58 12.13 5.95 7.93
CA LEU A 58 12.03 6.39 6.54
C LEU A 58 10.99 7.51 6.38
N HIS A 59 11.42 8.66 5.87
CA HIS A 59 10.54 9.81 5.64
C HIS A 59 10.03 9.93 4.20
N VAL A 60 10.80 9.45 3.22
CA VAL A 60 10.54 9.68 1.80
C VAL A 60 10.82 8.40 1.03
N LEU A 61 9.92 8.03 0.12
CA LEU A 61 10.16 6.94 -0.82
C LEU A 61 11.26 7.34 -1.83
N PRO A 62 12.16 6.45 -2.25
CA PRO A 62 13.14 6.77 -3.26
C PRO A 62 12.42 7.04 -4.58
N SER A 63 13.04 7.85 -5.42
CA SER A 63 12.54 8.01 -6.77
C SER A 63 12.48 6.66 -7.48
N ARG A 64 11.43 6.41 -8.27
CA ARG A 64 11.31 5.21 -9.12
C ARG A 64 12.55 4.98 -10.00
N TYR A 65 13.31 6.02 -10.31
CA TYR A 65 14.54 5.92 -11.10
C TYR A 65 15.76 5.44 -10.32
N GLN A 66 15.67 5.37 -8.99
CA GLN A 66 16.77 5.01 -8.09
C GLN A 66 16.69 3.56 -7.62
N ILE A 67 15.51 2.92 -7.65
CA ILE A 67 15.33 1.54 -7.18
C ILE A 67 15.32 0.59 -8.37
N CYS A 68 15.98 -0.56 -8.23
CA CYS A 68 15.86 -1.68 -9.16
C CYS A 68 15.79 -2.98 -8.36
N LEU A 69 14.59 -3.49 -8.12
CA LEU A 69 14.33 -4.76 -7.43
C LEU A 69 13.37 -5.60 -8.30
N PRO A 70 13.88 -6.22 -9.38
CA PRO A 70 13.04 -6.74 -10.46
C PRO A 70 12.15 -7.91 -10.03
N ASN A 71 12.57 -8.67 -9.01
CA ASN A 71 11.87 -9.86 -8.52
C ASN A 71 11.15 -9.62 -7.18
N LEU A 72 11.07 -8.37 -6.70
CA LEU A 72 10.44 -8.10 -5.41
C LEU A 72 8.94 -8.37 -5.46
N ILE A 73 8.48 -9.29 -4.61
CA ILE A 73 7.10 -9.74 -4.46
C ILE A 73 6.41 -9.00 -3.32
N THR A 74 7.11 -8.83 -2.18
CA THR A 74 6.57 -8.22 -0.97
C THR A 74 7.48 -7.09 -0.51
N LEU A 75 6.87 -5.92 -0.28
CA LEU A 75 7.51 -4.77 0.34
C LEU A 75 6.74 -4.38 1.61
N ASN A 76 7.39 -4.49 2.76
CA ASN A 76 6.82 -4.03 4.03
C ASN A 76 7.50 -2.74 4.49
N LEU A 77 6.71 -1.67 4.57
CA LEU A 77 7.09 -0.34 5.03
C LEU A 77 6.29 0.10 6.27
N GLU A 78 5.65 -0.84 6.98
CA GLU A 78 4.86 -0.55 8.18
C GLU A 78 5.64 0.30 9.20
N ALA A 79 4.97 1.22 9.88
CA ALA A 79 5.56 1.98 10.98
C ALA A 79 6.82 2.78 10.60
N ASN A 80 6.82 3.37 9.40
CA ASN A 80 7.78 4.39 8.97
C ASN A 80 7.23 5.81 9.19
N TYR A 81 7.88 6.83 8.63
CA TYR A 81 7.55 8.25 8.78
C TYR A 81 7.20 8.89 7.42
N ILE A 82 6.76 8.09 6.46
CA ILE A 82 6.37 8.53 5.11
C ILE A 82 5.10 9.39 5.21
N ILE A 83 5.18 10.62 4.74
CA ILE A 83 4.07 11.58 4.75
C ILE A 83 3.37 11.71 3.39
N GLU A 84 4.06 11.38 2.30
CA GLU A 84 3.54 11.50 0.94
C GLU A 84 3.88 10.30 0.07
N ILE A 85 2.98 9.97 -0.86
CA ILE A 85 3.23 9.03 -1.94
C ILE A 85 3.00 9.76 -3.27
N LEU A 86 4.07 9.88 -4.04
CA LEU A 86 4.07 10.57 -5.32
C LEU A 86 3.56 9.67 -6.45
N GLU A 87 3.18 10.29 -7.56
CA GLU A 87 2.77 9.60 -8.77
C GLU A 87 3.82 8.57 -9.22
N ASN A 88 3.37 7.33 -9.49
CA ASN A 88 4.19 6.23 -9.98
C ASN A 88 5.34 5.79 -9.04
N SER A 89 5.27 6.08 -7.73
CA SER A 89 6.33 5.80 -6.74
C SER A 89 6.84 4.36 -6.76
N PHE A 90 5.97 3.39 -7.05
CA PHE A 90 6.30 1.95 -7.00
C PHE A 90 6.42 1.28 -8.37
N THR A 91 6.33 2.02 -9.48
CA THR A 91 6.34 1.45 -10.85
C THR A 91 7.62 0.71 -11.23
N ALA A 92 8.73 0.97 -10.51
CA ALA A 92 9.98 0.25 -10.69
C ALA A 92 9.93 -1.20 -10.17
N LEU A 93 9.00 -1.51 -9.27
CA LEU A 93 8.84 -2.82 -8.62
C LEU A 93 7.90 -3.70 -9.44
N LYS A 94 8.39 -4.14 -10.61
CA LYS A 94 7.58 -4.79 -11.66
C LYS A 94 6.94 -6.13 -11.26
N SER A 95 7.41 -6.76 -10.19
CA SER A 95 6.91 -8.05 -9.70
C SER A 95 6.10 -7.92 -8.40
N LEU A 96 5.88 -6.69 -7.91
CA LEU A 96 5.29 -6.45 -6.60
C LEU A 96 3.86 -6.94 -6.54
N LYS A 97 3.57 -7.82 -5.57
CA LYS A 97 2.23 -8.37 -5.32
C LYS A 97 1.64 -7.90 -4.01
N VAL A 98 2.48 -7.62 -3.01
CA VAL A 98 2.05 -7.23 -1.66
C VAL A 98 2.81 -5.97 -1.23
N LEU A 99 2.04 -4.93 -0.89
CA LEU A 99 2.57 -3.69 -0.35
C LEU A 99 1.90 -3.39 1.00
N ILE A 100 2.73 -3.25 2.03
CA ILE A 100 2.29 -2.94 3.39
C ILE A 100 2.82 -1.56 3.76
N LEU A 101 1.90 -0.63 4.01
CA LEU A 101 2.14 0.76 4.39
C LEU A 101 1.41 1.12 5.68
N ASP A 102 1.03 0.12 6.50
CA ASP A 102 0.26 0.34 7.71
C ASP A 102 1.01 1.20 8.75
N LYS A 103 0.25 1.93 9.58
CA LYS A 103 0.73 2.60 10.80
C LYS A 103 1.86 3.63 10.60
N MET A 104 1.82 4.43 9.54
CA MET A 104 2.78 5.55 9.37
C MET A 104 2.76 6.49 10.59
N ASN A 105 3.91 6.65 11.23
CA ASN A 105 4.06 7.37 12.50
C ASN A 105 3.69 8.86 12.38
N SER A 106 4.09 9.48 11.27
CA SER A 106 3.83 10.90 10.99
C SER A 106 2.40 11.19 10.52
N GLY A 107 1.64 10.15 10.15
CA GLY A 107 0.45 10.31 9.33
C GLY A 107 0.78 10.66 7.88
N MET A 108 0.00 10.12 6.95
CA MET A 108 0.16 10.39 5.52
C MET A 108 -0.83 11.46 5.09
N THR A 109 -0.32 12.54 4.52
CA THR A 109 -1.11 13.74 4.21
C THR A 109 -1.35 13.93 2.72
N LYS A 110 -0.60 13.25 1.84
CA LYS A 110 -0.73 13.42 0.39
C LYS A 110 -0.52 12.10 -0.36
N ILE A 111 -1.48 11.74 -1.22
CA ILE A 111 -1.37 10.60 -2.13
C ILE A 111 -1.78 11.07 -3.52
N GLU A 112 -0.79 11.21 -4.39
CA GLU A 112 -1.01 11.69 -5.76
C GLU A 112 -1.76 10.66 -6.61
N ARG A 113 -2.30 11.12 -7.75
CA ARG A 113 -2.86 10.23 -8.77
C ARG A 113 -1.84 9.15 -9.15
N LEU A 114 -2.34 7.95 -9.49
CA LEU A 114 -1.48 6.85 -9.96
C LEU A 114 -0.36 6.47 -8.96
N ALA A 115 -0.51 6.80 -7.67
CA ALA A 115 0.43 6.41 -6.61
C ALA A 115 0.71 4.90 -6.61
N PHE A 116 -0.34 4.10 -6.81
CA PHE A 116 -0.28 2.63 -6.86
C PHE A 116 -0.50 2.08 -8.27
N ASN A 117 0.09 2.72 -9.28
CA ASN A 117 0.00 2.26 -10.67
C ASN A 117 0.83 0.97 -10.91
N ILE A 118 0.38 -0.14 -10.34
CA ILE A 118 1.07 -1.43 -10.28
C ILE A 118 0.08 -2.54 -10.63
N SER A 119 0.09 -2.98 -11.89
CA SER A 119 -0.85 -4.00 -12.36
C SER A 119 -0.62 -5.38 -11.74
N THR A 120 0.55 -5.66 -11.16
CA THR A 120 0.84 -6.93 -10.47
C THR A 120 0.37 -6.97 -9.02
N LEU A 121 -0.03 -5.83 -8.45
CA LEU A 121 -0.39 -5.71 -7.05
C LEU A 121 -1.68 -6.49 -6.79
N THR A 122 -1.65 -7.36 -5.78
CA THR A 122 -2.80 -8.18 -5.36
C THR A 122 -3.28 -7.84 -3.96
N SER A 123 -2.41 -7.30 -3.11
CA SER A 123 -2.75 -6.88 -1.75
C SER A 123 -2.11 -5.55 -1.40
N LEU A 124 -2.93 -4.62 -0.93
CA LEU A 124 -2.52 -3.30 -0.45
C LEU A 124 -3.07 -3.05 0.95
N TYR A 125 -2.16 -2.79 1.89
CA TYR A 125 -2.49 -2.46 3.27
C TYR A 125 -1.99 -1.05 3.58
N MET A 126 -2.89 -0.14 3.92
CA MET A 126 -2.61 1.27 4.25
C MET A 126 -3.44 1.74 5.45
N SER A 127 -3.66 0.85 6.40
CA SER A 127 -4.47 1.07 7.58
C SER A 127 -3.73 1.88 8.64
N LYS A 128 -4.46 2.63 9.46
CA LYS A 128 -3.91 3.41 10.59
C LYS A 128 -2.90 4.49 10.16
N ASN A 129 -3.10 5.09 9.00
CA ASN A 129 -2.21 6.13 8.45
C ASN A 129 -2.71 7.55 8.65
N LYS A 130 -3.84 7.73 9.33
CA LYS A 130 -4.49 9.05 9.54
C LYS A 130 -4.80 9.79 8.23
N ILE A 131 -4.90 9.06 7.11
CA ILE A 131 -5.18 9.66 5.79
C ILE A 131 -6.57 10.27 5.83
N VAL A 132 -6.69 11.52 5.39
CA VAL A 132 -7.98 12.16 5.12
C VAL A 132 -8.24 12.02 3.62
N PHE A 133 -9.21 11.18 3.27
CA PHE A 133 -9.65 10.99 1.89
C PHE A 133 -10.63 12.10 1.53
N ASP A 134 -10.06 13.22 1.07
CA ASP A 134 -10.77 14.33 0.46
C ASP A 134 -10.20 14.65 -0.93
N SER A 135 -10.91 15.45 -1.72
CA SER A 135 -10.53 15.78 -3.09
C SER A 135 -9.33 16.73 -3.20
N ALA A 136 -8.88 17.33 -2.10
CA ALA A 136 -7.77 18.28 -2.12
C ALA A 136 -6.43 17.54 -2.16
N ASP A 137 -6.30 16.50 -1.33
CA ASP A 137 -5.01 15.83 -1.11
C ASP A 137 -4.97 14.37 -1.61
N ILE A 138 -6.14 13.77 -1.89
CA ILE A 138 -6.25 12.38 -2.35
C ILE A 138 -6.99 12.30 -3.68
N SER A 139 -6.28 11.87 -4.72
CA SER A 139 -6.87 11.68 -6.05
C SER A 139 -7.72 10.42 -6.11
N THR A 140 -8.92 10.50 -6.71
CA THR A 140 -9.74 9.32 -7.05
C THR A 140 -9.06 8.37 -8.04
N GLN A 141 -7.96 8.78 -8.67
CA GLN A 141 -7.18 7.94 -9.59
C GLN A 141 -6.04 7.17 -8.91
N LEU A 142 -5.94 7.16 -7.57
CA LEU A 142 -4.82 6.53 -6.87
C LEU A 142 -4.68 5.02 -7.15
N PHE A 143 -5.79 4.33 -7.45
CA PHE A 143 -5.85 2.89 -7.74
C PHE A 143 -6.08 2.57 -9.23
N GLU A 144 -5.96 3.53 -10.15
CA GLU A 144 -6.27 3.32 -11.58
C GLU A 144 -5.48 2.16 -12.22
N GLY A 145 -4.24 1.94 -11.80
CA GLY A 145 -3.41 0.84 -12.29
C GLY A 145 -3.55 -0.50 -11.55
N CYS A 146 -4.41 -0.59 -10.53
CA CYS A 146 -4.53 -1.73 -9.62
C CYS A 146 -5.53 -2.81 -10.10
N SER A 147 -5.51 -3.17 -11.39
CA SER A 147 -6.51 -4.05 -12.00
C SER A 147 -6.57 -5.48 -11.43
N ASN A 148 -5.49 -5.96 -10.82
CA ASN A 148 -5.41 -7.29 -10.17
C ASN A 148 -5.53 -7.23 -8.64
N LEU A 149 -5.88 -6.08 -8.05
CA LEU A 149 -5.97 -5.91 -6.61
C LEU A 149 -7.13 -6.72 -6.05
N LYS A 150 -6.84 -7.62 -5.11
CA LYS A 150 -7.82 -8.52 -4.47
C LYS A 150 -8.12 -8.11 -3.02
N VAL A 151 -7.13 -7.56 -2.34
CA VAL A 151 -7.22 -7.12 -0.94
C VAL A 151 -6.88 -5.64 -0.86
N LEU A 152 -7.82 -4.85 -0.34
CA LEU A 152 -7.60 -3.45 0.01
C LEU A 152 -7.96 -3.24 1.48
N SER A 153 -6.99 -2.81 2.28
CA SER A 153 -7.20 -2.43 3.67
C SER A 153 -6.83 -0.96 3.87
N ILE A 154 -7.83 -0.15 4.20
CA ILE A 154 -7.68 1.27 4.52
C ILE A 154 -8.41 1.60 5.83
N ASP A 155 -8.53 0.61 6.73
CA ASP A 155 -9.12 0.76 8.06
C ASP A 155 -8.43 1.88 8.85
N ASN A 156 -9.15 2.49 9.79
CA ASN A 156 -8.57 3.50 10.69
C ASN A 156 -7.92 4.69 9.94
N ASN A 157 -8.53 5.10 8.82
CA ASN A 157 -8.29 6.38 8.16
C ASN A 157 -9.56 7.26 8.27
N GLN A 158 -9.67 8.33 7.52
CA GLN A 158 -10.81 9.25 7.55
C GLN A 158 -11.39 9.40 6.14
N LEU A 159 -12.56 8.81 5.90
CA LEU A 159 -13.24 8.76 4.61
C LEU A 159 -14.53 9.59 4.61
N ASP A 160 -14.79 10.37 5.67
CA ASP A 160 -15.97 11.23 5.81
C ASP A 160 -15.99 12.44 4.85
N GLY A 161 -14.86 12.72 4.19
CA GLY A 161 -14.74 13.70 3.12
C GLY A 161 -15.11 13.17 1.71
N LEU A 162 -15.23 11.86 1.53
CA LEU A 162 -15.58 11.28 0.22
C LEU A 162 -17.08 11.36 -0.04
N SER A 163 -17.47 11.88 -1.20
CA SER A 163 -18.82 11.70 -1.73
C SER A 163 -18.99 10.29 -2.32
N GLU A 164 -20.23 9.86 -2.54
CA GLU A 164 -20.50 8.56 -3.17
C GLU A 164 -19.85 8.42 -4.55
N ASP A 165 -19.95 9.46 -5.38
CA ASP A 165 -19.35 9.47 -6.73
C ASP A 165 -17.81 9.41 -6.67
N MET A 166 -17.18 10.05 -5.67
CA MET A 166 -15.73 9.97 -5.48
C MET A 166 -15.31 8.56 -5.06
N PHE A 167 -16.08 7.92 -4.17
CA PHE A 167 -15.82 6.57 -3.73
C PHE A 167 -15.96 5.56 -4.89
N GLU A 168 -16.99 5.75 -5.73
CA GLU A 168 -17.17 4.98 -6.96
C GLU A 168 -15.98 5.17 -7.91
N ALA A 169 -15.61 6.42 -8.19
CA ALA A 169 -14.46 6.74 -9.03
C ALA A 169 -13.15 6.16 -8.49
N MET A 170 -13.00 6.07 -7.16
CA MET A 170 -11.82 5.50 -6.51
C MET A 170 -11.66 3.99 -6.76
N LEU A 171 -12.77 3.25 -6.82
CA LEU A 171 -12.75 1.78 -6.92
C LEU A 171 -13.06 1.24 -8.32
N ASN A 172 -13.49 2.08 -9.27
CA ASN A 172 -13.93 1.67 -10.61
C ASN A 172 -12.89 0.83 -11.40
N ASN A 173 -11.60 1.01 -11.13
CA ASN A 173 -10.48 0.33 -11.80
C ASN A 173 -9.92 -0.86 -11.00
N THR A 174 -10.66 -1.35 -10.01
CA THR A 174 -10.26 -2.47 -9.16
C THR A 174 -11.23 -3.67 -9.24
N PRO A 175 -11.53 -4.19 -10.45
CA PRO A 175 -12.58 -5.21 -10.65
C PRO A 175 -12.28 -6.55 -9.98
N ALA A 176 -11.02 -6.81 -9.61
CA ALA A 176 -10.58 -8.03 -8.96
C ALA A 176 -10.76 -8.04 -7.43
N LEU A 177 -11.24 -6.95 -6.82
CA LEU A 177 -11.40 -6.85 -5.37
C LEU A 177 -12.30 -7.95 -4.83
N LYS A 178 -11.81 -8.63 -3.79
CA LYS A 178 -12.49 -9.70 -3.05
C LYS A 178 -12.72 -9.32 -1.59
N TYR A 179 -11.76 -8.61 -0.99
CA TYR A 179 -11.76 -8.25 0.41
C TYR A 179 -11.47 -6.77 0.57
N ILE A 180 -12.41 -6.04 1.16
CA ILE A 180 -12.25 -4.61 1.44
C ILE A 180 -12.46 -4.37 2.93
N TYR A 181 -11.49 -3.70 3.54
CA TYR A 181 -11.52 -3.31 4.94
C TYR A 181 -11.59 -1.77 5.05
N LEU A 182 -12.72 -1.29 5.56
CA LEU A 182 -13.12 0.12 5.73
C LEU A 182 -13.63 0.41 7.15
N SER A 183 -13.23 -0.40 8.13
CA SER A 183 -13.67 -0.27 9.50
C SER A 183 -12.98 0.89 10.20
N SER A 184 -13.70 1.62 11.06
CA SER A 184 -13.16 2.82 11.72
C SER A 184 -12.69 3.90 10.77
N THR A 185 -13.45 4.15 9.69
CA THR A 185 -13.15 5.16 8.68
C THR A 185 -14.03 6.41 8.73
N LYS A 186 -14.93 6.51 9.71
CA LYS A 186 -15.92 7.61 9.86
C LYS A 186 -16.91 7.72 8.67
N MET A 187 -17.05 6.67 7.88
CA MET A 187 -18.04 6.66 6.80
C MET A 187 -19.45 6.88 7.36
N ARG A 188 -20.23 7.75 6.70
CA ARG A 188 -21.61 8.06 7.10
C ARG A 188 -22.68 7.38 6.23
N PHE A 189 -22.26 6.82 5.10
CA PHE A 189 -23.14 6.15 4.14
C PHE A 189 -22.44 4.93 3.54
N ILE A 190 -23.22 4.05 2.92
CA ILE A 190 -22.72 2.91 2.14
C ILE A 190 -22.74 3.30 0.65
N PRO A 191 -21.60 3.36 -0.05
CA PRO A 191 -21.55 3.65 -1.49
C PRO A 191 -22.03 2.45 -2.31
N VAL A 192 -23.35 2.28 -2.42
CA VAL A 192 -23.99 1.12 -3.07
C VAL A 192 -23.54 0.98 -4.51
N LYS A 193 -23.45 2.08 -5.26
CA LYS A 193 -22.99 2.04 -6.66
C LYS A 193 -21.60 1.48 -6.78
N ALA A 194 -20.66 1.96 -5.96
CA ALA A 194 -19.28 1.50 -5.95
C ALA A 194 -19.19 -0.01 -5.69
N PHE A 195 -19.84 -0.51 -4.63
CA PHE A 195 -19.77 -1.92 -4.29
C PHE A 195 -20.54 -2.83 -5.26
N SER A 196 -21.63 -2.33 -5.86
CA SER A 196 -22.41 -3.10 -6.85
C SER A 196 -21.62 -3.43 -8.13
N GLN A 197 -20.58 -2.65 -8.45
CA GLN A 197 -19.71 -2.88 -9.59
C GLN A 197 -18.64 -3.95 -9.31
N LEU A 198 -18.32 -4.20 -8.03
CA LEU A 198 -17.29 -5.16 -7.61
C LEU A 198 -17.83 -6.59 -7.61
N LYS A 199 -17.95 -7.17 -8.82
CA LYS A 199 -18.57 -8.50 -9.03
C LYS A 199 -17.85 -9.66 -8.33
N ASN A 200 -16.59 -9.46 -7.94
CA ASN A 200 -15.78 -10.45 -7.23
C ASN A 200 -15.74 -10.23 -5.71
N LEU A 201 -16.45 -9.23 -5.18
CA LEU A 201 -16.42 -8.89 -3.77
C LEU A 201 -17.02 -10.04 -2.94
N GLU A 202 -16.21 -10.59 -2.03
CA GLU A 202 -16.60 -11.69 -1.16
C GLU A 202 -16.87 -11.22 0.27
N LYS A 203 -16.06 -10.28 0.78
CA LYS A 203 -16.24 -9.73 2.13
C LYS A 203 -15.98 -8.23 2.17
N LEU A 204 -16.90 -7.53 2.81
CA LEU A 204 -16.82 -6.10 3.10
C LEU A 204 -16.85 -5.89 4.62
N TYR A 205 -15.81 -5.26 5.17
CA TYR A 205 -15.70 -4.98 6.59
C TYR A 205 -15.85 -3.47 6.84
N ILE A 206 -17.02 -3.07 7.35
CA ILE A 206 -17.40 -1.66 7.57
C ILE A 206 -17.82 -1.38 9.03
N TYR A 207 -17.37 -2.21 9.97
CA TYR A 207 -17.76 -2.04 11.38
C TYR A 207 -17.12 -0.80 12.01
N VAL A 208 -17.77 -0.28 13.06
CA VAL A 208 -17.29 0.91 13.79
C VAL A 208 -17.13 2.10 12.84
N ASN A 209 -18.20 2.42 12.12
CA ASN A 209 -18.34 3.64 11.30
C ASN A 209 -19.54 4.44 11.80
N ASP A 210 -19.76 5.61 11.21
CA ASP A 210 -20.87 6.52 11.54
C ASP A 210 -22.05 6.34 10.57
N ILE A 211 -22.22 5.13 10.03
CA ILE A 211 -23.28 4.79 9.08
C ILE A 211 -24.61 4.82 9.82
N THR A 212 -25.48 5.74 9.44
CA THR A 212 -26.80 5.92 10.09
C THR A 212 -27.89 5.09 9.44
N GLU A 213 -27.73 4.73 8.16
CA GLU A 213 -28.74 4.04 7.37
C GLU A 213 -28.09 3.00 6.46
N ILE A 214 -28.77 1.86 6.31
CA ILE A 214 -28.43 0.84 5.32
C ILE A 214 -29.44 1.00 4.16
N PRO A 215 -28.99 1.46 2.99
CA PRO A 215 -29.89 1.67 1.86
C PRO A 215 -30.52 0.34 1.40
N PRO A 216 -31.77 0.37 0.88
CA PRO A 216 -32.43 -0.83 0.37
C PRO A 216 -31.59 -1.52 -0.72
N GLY A 217 -31.31 -2.82 -0.54
CA GLY A 217 -30.55 -3.62 -1.50
C GLY A 217 -29.02 -3.58 -1.34
N ALA A 218 -28.52 -3.00 -0.25
CA ALA A 218 -27.12 -3.13 0.19
C ALA A 218 -26.80 -4.51 0.78
#